data_AF-G5S1C8-F1
#
_entry.id   AF-G5S1C8-F1
#
_cell.length_a   1.000
_cell.length_b   1.000
_cell.length_c   1.000
_cell.angle_alpha   90.00
_cell.angle_beta   90.00
_cell.angle_gamma   90.00
#
_symmetry.space_group_name_H-M   'P 1'
#
loop_
_entity.id
_entity.type
_entity.pdbx_description
1 polymer ?
#
loop_
_entity_poly.entity_id
_entity_poly.type
_entity_poly.pdbx_seq_one_letter_code
_entity_poly.pdbx_strand_id
1 'polypeptide(L)'
;MFSEIMRYILDLGPTVMLPLVIIVFSKLLGMKLGDCFKSGLHIGIGFVGIGLVIGLMLDSIGPAAKAMAEHFQINLHVIDVGWPGSSPMTWASQIALVAIPVAIGVNVLMLVTRMTRVVNVDIWNIWHMTFTGAMLHLATGSYWLGILGVVVHAAFVYKLGDWFAKDTRDYFGLEGIAIPHGSSAYLGPVAVLVDTIIEKIPGLNRIHFSADDVQKRFGPFGEPVTVGFVMGLVIGVLAGYDAKAVLQLAVKTAAVMLLMPRVIKPIMDGLTPIAKHARKRLQAKF
;
A
#
# COMPACT_ATOMS: atom_id res chain seq x y z
N MET A 1 22.65 -11.20 -21.14
CA MET A 1 21.56 -10.56 -21.90
C MET A 1 20.25 -10.41 -21.10
N PHE A 2 19.48 -11.46 -20.77
CA PHE A 2 18.23 -11.30 -19.98
C PHE A 2 18.51 -10.77 -18.56
N SER A 3 19.50 -11.32 -17.86
CA SER A 3 19.94 -10.87 -16.53
C SER A 3 20.48 -9.43 -16.52
N GLU A 4 21.11 -8.98 -17.61
CA GLU A 4 21.64 -7.62 -17.75
C GLU A 4 20.53 -6.61 -18.02
N ILE A 5 19.56 -6.96 -18.87
CA ILE A 5 18.36 -6.16 -19.11
C ILE A 5 17.53 -6.07 -17.81
N MET A 6 17.42 -7.17 -17.05
CA MET A 6 16.74 -7.16 -15.76
C MET A 6 17.44 -6.27 -14.74
N ARG A 7 18.77 -6.34 -14.62
CA ARG A 7 19.53 -5.45 -13.74
C ARG A 7 19.36 -4.00 -14.16
N TYR A 8 19.47 -3.71 -15.46
CA TYR A 8 19.25 -2.36 -15.98
C TYR A 8 17.86 -1.82 -15.64
N ILE A 9 16.81 -2.62 -15.79
CA ILE A 9 15.43 -2.22 -15.44
C ILE A 9 15.25 -2.01 -13.93
N LEU A 10 15.89 -2.83 -13.08
CA LEU A 10 15.86 -2.65 -11.63
C LEU A 10 16.67 -1.43 -11.18
N ASP A 11 17.81 -1.16 -11.84
CA ASP A 11 18.70 -0.03 -11.56
C ASP A 11 18.05 1.32 -11.91
N LEU A 12 17.05 1.34 -12.80
CA LEU A 12 16.22 2.52 -13.07
C LEU A 12 15.36 2.95 -11.86
N GLY A 13 15.18 2.04 -10.90
CA GLY A 13 14.42 2.27 -9.68
C GLY A 13 12.89 2.29 -9.86
N PRO A 14 12.13 2.24 -8.75
CA PRO A 14 10.66 2.11 -8.77
C PRO A 14 9.97 3.26 -9.52
N THR A 15 10.54 4.46 -9.43
CA THR A 15 10.03 5.69 -10.03
C THR A 15 9.99 5.64 -11.55
N VAL A 16 10.80 4.79 -12.19
CA VAL A 16 10.87 4.68 -13.66
C VAL A 16 10.40 3.30 -14.11
N MET A 17 10.82 2.24 -13.44
CA MET A 17 10.46 0.87 -13.77
C MET A 17 8.94 0.68 -13.81
N LEU A 18 8.24 1.10 -12.76
CA LEU A 18 6.83 0.81 -12.62
C LEU A 18 5.96 1.62 -13.61
N PRO A 19 6.19 2.93 -13.83
CA PRO A 19 5.59 3.65 -14.94
C PRO A 19 5.76 2.98 -16.30
N LEU A 20 6.95 2.47 -16.62
CA LEU A 20 7.20 1.76 -17.88
C LEU A 20 6.35 0.49 -18.00
N VAL A 21 6.33 -0.34 -16.96
CA VAL A 21 5.50 -1.55 -16.91
C VAL A 21 4.03 -1.20 -17.09
N ILE A 22 3.56 -0.14 -16.43
CA ILE A 22 2.17 0.30 -16.52
C ILE A 22 1.84 0.85 -17.91
N ILE A 23 2.75 1.57 -18.57
CA ILE A 23 2.59 2.04 -19.95
C ILE A 23 2.41 0.86 -20.90
N VAL A 24 3.27 -0.15 -20.80
CA VAL A 24 3.21 -1.37 -21.63
C VAL A 24 1.90 -2.11 -21.39
N PHE A 25 1.52 -2.31 -20.13
CA PHE A 25 0.26 -2.97 -19.78
C PHE A 25 -0.97 -2.20 -20.30
N SER A 26 -1.01 -0.89 -20.08
CA SER A 26 -2.09 -0.01 -20.56
C SER A 26 -2.24 -0.11 -22.09
N LYS A 27 -1.11 -0.21 -22.81
CA LYS A 27 -1.12 -0.39 -24.26
C LYS A 27 -1.71 -1.73 -24.67
N LEU A 28 -1.37 -2.82 -23.98
CA LEU A 28 -1.94 -4.16 -24.22
C LEU A 28 -3.45 -4.21 -23.95
N LEU A 29 -3.94 -3.41 -22.99
CA LEU A 29 -5.37 -3.22 -22.75
C LEU A 29 -6.09 -2.44 -23.87
N GLY A 30 -5.36 -1.87 -24.82
CA GLY A 30 -5.91 -1.16 -25.97
C GLY A 30 -6.05 0.35 -25.79
N MET A 31 -5.41 0.94 -24.78
CA MET A 31 -5.38 2.39 -24.61
C MET A 31 -4.52 3.06 -25.69
N LYS A 32 -4.83 4.33 -26.01
CA LYS A 32 -4.03 5.14 -26.95
C LYS A 32 -2.65 5.42 -26.33
N LEU A 33 -1.62 5.51 -27.18
CA LEU A 33 -0.24 5.66 -26.70
C LEU A 33 -0.05 6.92 -25.84
N GLY A 34 -0.66 8.05 -26.24
CA GLY A 34 -0.62 9.29 -25.46
C GLY A 34 -1.25 9.16 -24.08
N ASP A 35 -2.38 8.46 -23.97
CA ASP A 35 -3.06 8.21 -22.69
C ASP A 35 -2.24 7.27 -21.80
N CYS A 36 -1.57 6.27 -22.40
CA CYS A 36 -0.66 5.36 -21.68
C CYS A 36 0.51 6.15 -21.08
N PHE A 37 1.18 6.97 -21.90
CA PHE A 37 2.33 7.76 -21.48
C PHE A 37 1.96 8.76 -20.38
N LYS A 38 0.85 9.49 -20.53
CA LYS A 38 0.33 10.41 -19.52
C LYS A 38 0.05 9.69 -18.20
N SER A 39 -0.61 8.53 -18.25
CA SER A 39 -0.95 7.72 -17.07
C SER A 39 0.32 7.22 -16.35
N GLY A 40 1.29 6.68 -17.09
CA GLY A 40 2.57 6.25 -16.54
C GLY A 40 3.35 7.41 -15.91
N LEU A 41 3.43 8.57 -16.57
CA LEU A 41 4.15 9.73 -16.07
C LEU A 41 3.55 10.27 -14.76
N HIS A 42 2.22 10.35 -14.66
CA HIS A 42 1.54 10.74 -13.41
C HIS A 42 1.88 9.81 -12.25
N ILE A 43 1.96 8.50 -12.51
CA ILE A 43 2.34 7.51 -11.51
C ILE A 43 3.81 7.70 -11.09
N GLY A 44 4.71 7.93 -12.03
CA GLY A 44 6.13 8.20 -11.75
C GLY A 44 6.33 9.45 -10.88
N ILE A 45 5.65 10.55 -11.21
CA ILE A 45 5.65 11.79 -10.41
C ILE A 45 5.13 11.52 -9.00
N GLY A 46 4.08 10.70 -8.88
CA GLY A 46 3.56 10.26 -7.59
C GLY A 46 4.61 9.54 -6.74
N PHE A 47 5.40 8.63 -7.33
CA PHE A 47 6.49 7.96 -6.61
C PHE A 47 7.59 8.90 -6.13
N VAL A 48 7.96 9.89 -6.95
CA VAL A 48 8.89 10.95 -6.50
C VAL A 48 8.31 11.65 -5.28
N GLY A 49 7.04 12.06 -5.34
CA GLY A 49 6.38 12.74 -4.23
C GLY A 49 6.30 11.89 -2.96
N ILE A 50 5.94 10.61 -3.08
CA ILE A 50 5.95 9.65 -1.98
C ILE A 50 7.36 9.54 -1.36
N GLY A 51 8.38 9.37 -2.19
CA GLY A 51 9.77 9.27 -1.75
C GLY A 51 10.24 10.49 -0.96
N LEU A 52 9.88 11.70 -1.41
CA LEU A 52 10.20 12.94 -0.69
C LEU A 52 9.54 13.01 0.69
N VAL A 53 8.26 12.62 0.81
CA VAL A 53 7.53 12.63 2.08
C VAL A 53 8.07 11.58 3.04
N ILE A 54 8.40 10.38 2.55
CA ILE A 54 9.02 9.34 3.37
C ILE A 54 10.42 9.73 3.81
N GLY A 55 11.21 10.35 2.92
CA GLY A 55 12.53 10.88 3.27
C GLY A 55 12.41 11.87 4.43
N LEU A 56 11.48 12.83 4.33
CA LEU A 56 11.18 13.76 5.42
C LEU A 56 10.79 13.03 6.71
N MET A 57 9.96 11.98 6.62
CA MET A 57 9.52 11.19 7.77
C MET A 57 10.69 10.46 8.43
N LEU A 58 11.54 9.79 7.65
CA LEU A 58 12.71 9.06 8.13
C LEU A 58 13.75 9.99 8.74
N ASP A 59 14.02 11.13 8.12
CA ASP A 59 15.01 12.12 8.58
C ASP A 59 14.55 12.90 9.82
N SER A 60 13.26 12.86 10.16
CA SER A 60 12.70 13.58 11.31
C SER A 60 12.22 12.67 12.42
N ILE A 61 11.23 11.82 12.13
CA ILE A 61 10.60 10.93 13.11
C ILE A 61 11.54 9.78 13.46
N GLY A 62 12.36 9.31 12.51
CA GLY A 62 13.29 8.20 12.74
C GLY A 62 14.28 8.43 13.90
N PRO A 63 15.07 9.52 13.88
CA PRO A 63 15.95 9.88 14.98
C PRO A 63 15.21 10.10 16.31
N ALA A 64 14.02 10.70 16.27
CA ALA A 64 13.22 10.96 17.47
C ALA A 64 12.70 9.65 18.10
N ALA A 65 12.21 8.73 17.28
CA ALA A 65 11.77 7.41 17.72
C ALA A 65 12.91 6.59 18.30
N LYS A 66 14.11 6.66 17.70
CA LYS A 66 15.31 6.00 18.22
C LYS A 66 15.77 6.61 19.55
N ALA A 67 15.82 7.93 19.65
CA ALA A 67 16.17 8.63 20.89
C ALA A 67 15.17 8.31 22.01
N MET A 68 13.87 8.27 21.71
CA MET A 68 12.85 7.83 22.64
C MET A 68 13.07 6.38 23.08
N ALA A 69 13.32 5.45 22.16
CA ALA A 69 13.61 4.06 22.49
C ALA A 69 14.82 3.91 23.41
N GLU A 70 15.91 4.61 23.13
CA GLU A 70 17.11 4.66 23.98
C GLU A 70 16.81 5.24 25.37
N HIS A 71 16.03 6.33 25.44
CA HIS A 71 15.66 6.98 26.68
C HIS A 71 14.78 6.10 27.59
N PHE A 72 13.87 5.32 27.00
CA PHE A 72 13.02 4.36 27.72
C PHE A 72 13.67 2.98 27.89
N GLN A 73 14.90 2.78 27.42
CA GLN A 73 15.59 1.47 27.38
C GLN A 73 14.76 0.37 26.68
N ILE A 74 13.95 0.76 25.71
CA ILE A 74 13.15 -0.17 24.90
C ILE A 74 13.98 -0.56 23.69
N ASN A 75 14.17 -1.87 23.48
CA ASN A 75 15.01 -2.38 22.39
C ASN A 75 14.24 -2.35 21.05
N LEU A 76 13.99 -1.15 20.52
CA LEU A 76 13.37 -0.92 19.21
C LEU A 76 14.45 -0.70 18.15
N HIS A 77 14.71 -1.73 17.34
CA HIS A 77 15.72 -1.68 16.28
C HIS A 77 15.17 -1.28 14.91
N VAL A 78 13.85 -1.15 14.75
CA VAL A 78 13.19 -1.00 13.45
C VAL A 78 12.18 0.14 13.49
N ILE A 79 12.23 1.00 12.48
CA ILE A 79 11.25 2.07 12.23
C ILE A 79 10.26 1.56 11.19
N ASP A 80 8.97 1.57 11.51
CA ASP A 80 7.92 1.27 10.52
C ASP A 80 7.78 2.43 9.54
N VAL A 81 8.04 2.16 8.27
CA VAL A 81 7.94 3.14 7.17
C VAL A 81 6.55 3.19 6.54
N GLY A 82 5.64 2.36 7.04
CA GLY A 82 4.31 2.16 6.49
C GLY A 82 4.31 1.55 5.09
N TRP A 83 3.12 1.38 4.55
CA TRP A 83 2.93 0.90 3.18
C TRP A 83 3.51 1.84 2.09
N PRO A 84 3.51 3.19 2.24
CA PRO A 84 4.08 4.06 1.21
C PRO A 84 5.59 3.88 1.06
N GLY A 85 6.31 3.57 2.14
CA GLY A 85 7.74 3.24 2.10
C GLY A 85 8.03 1.82 1.67
N SER A 86 7.25 0.86 2.15
CA SER A 86 7.45 -0.56 1.83
C SER A 86 7.22 -0.88 0.35
N SER A 87 6.26 -0.20 -0.31
CA SER A 87 5.89 -0.53 -1.68
C SER A 87 6.98 -0.20 -2.73
N PRO A 88 7.61 0.99 -2.76
CA PRO A 88 8.74 1.23 -3.66
C PRO A 88 9.94 0.32 -3.39
N MET A 89 10.27 0.05 -2.12
CA MET A 89 11.36 -0.88 -1.77
C MET A 89 11.10 -2.29 -2.31
N THR A 90 9.85 -2.73 -2.25
CA THR A 90 9.43 -4.00 -2.84
C THR A 90 9.67 -4.04 -4.34
N TRP A 91 9.32 -2.95 -5.04
CA TRP A 91 9.50 -2.84 -6.48
C TRP A 91 10.97 -2.74 -6.91
N ALA A 92 11.85 -2.29 -6.02
CA ALA A 92 13.30 -2.34 -6.24
C ALA A 92 13.90 -3.76 -6.03
N SER A 93 13.13 -4.71 -5.50
CA SER A 93 13.62 -6.07 -5.23
C SER A 93 13.81 -6.89 -6.52
N GLN A 94 14.72 -7.88 -6.47
CA GLN A 94 14.95 -8.80 -7.59
C GLN A 94 13.73 -9.67 -7.96
N ILE A 95 12.77 -9.80 -7.04
CA ILE A 95 11.54 -10.60 -7.25
C ILE A 95 10.46 -9.80 -8.00
N ALA A 96 10.52 -8.47 -7.96
CA ALA A 96 9.53 -7.57 -8.54
C ALA A 96 9.15 -7.90 -9.99
N LEU A 97 10.14 -8.17 -10.84
CA LEU A 97 9.93 -8.39 -12.27
C LEU A 97 9.17 -9.69 -12.57
N VAL A 98 9.44 -10.75 -11.81
CA VAL A 98 8.80 -12.07 -12.00
C VAL A 98 7.49 -12.17 -11.23
N ALA A 99 7.33 -11.39 -10.15
CA ALA A 99 6.13 -11.44 -9.34
C ALA A 99 4.86 -11.07 -10.13
N ILE A 100 4.92 -10.09 -11.04
CA ILE A 100 3.76 -9.69 -11.87
C ILE A 100 3.24 -10.85 -12.74
N PRO A 101 4.05 -11.46 -13.64
CA PRO A 101 3.55 -12.56 -14.47
C PRO A 101 3.15 -13.78 -13.64
N VAL A 102 3.84 -14.06 -12.53
CA VAL A 102 3.48 -15.16 -11.61
C VAL A 102 2.13 -14.89 -10.96
N ALA A 103 1.91 -13.70 -10.40
CA ALA A 103 0.67 -13.30 -9.76
C ALA A 103 -0.53 -13.35 -10.72
N ILE A 104 -0.34 -12.90 -11.96
CA ILE A 104 -1.36 -12.98 -13.02
C ILE A 104 -1.61 -14.46 -13.37
N GLY A 105 -0.56 -15.26 -13.52
CA GLY A 105 -0.66 -16.69 -13.80
C GLY A 105 -1.44 -17.43 -12.72
N VAL A 106 -1.20 -17.14 -11.45
CA VAL A 106 -1.97 -17.68 -10.32
C VAL A 106 -3.43 -17.25 -10.37
N ASN A 107 -3.71 -15.98 -10.67
CA ASN A 107 -5.09 -15.50 -10.78
C ASN A 107 -5.84 -16.23 -11.91
N VAL A 108 -5.22 -16.35 -13.09
CA VAL A 108 -5.78 -17.10 -14.23
C VAL A 108 -6.01 -18.56 -13.87
N LEU A 109 -5.04 -19.22 -13.23
CA LEU A 109 -5.17 -20.61 -12.81
C LEU A 109 -6.34 -20.79 -11.83
N MET A 110 -6.47 -19.90 -10.84
CA MET A 110 -7.57 -19.94 -9.88
C MET A 110 -8.94 -19.68 -10.52
N LEU A 111 -9.01 -18.84 -11.57
CA LEU A 111 -10.23 -18.60 -12.33
C LEU A 111 -10.64 -19.84 -13.13
N VAL A 112 -9.69 -20.46 -13.85
CA VAL A 112 -9.92 -21.67 -14.65
C VAL A 112 -10.34 -22.85 -13.77
N THR A 113 -9.69 -23.00 -12.60
CA THR A 113 -10.03 -24.02 -11.60
C THR A 113 -11.23 -23.65 -10.73
N ARG A 114 -11.87 -22.50 -10.97
CA ARG A 114 -13.05 -21.98 -10.25
C ARG A 114 -12.82 -21.80 -8.74
N MET A 115 -11.57 -21.61 -8.30
CA MET A 115 -11.22 -21.34 -6.91
C MET A 115 -11.59 -19.91 -6.47
N THR A 116 -11.61 -18.96 -7.41
CA THR A 116 -12.05 -17.57 -7.19
C THR A 116 -12.88 -17.08 -8.38
N ARG A 117 -13.74 -16.08 -8.16
CA ARG A 117 -14.46 -15.34 -9.22
C ARG A 117 -13.86 -13.96 -9.48
N VAL A 118 -12.80 -13.59 -8.75
CA VAL A 118 -12.21 -12.25 -8.80
C VAL A 118 -11.05 -12.21 -9.80
N VAL A 119 -11.17 -11.33 -10.79
CA VAL A 119 -10.09 -11.00 -11.72
C VAL A 119 -9.30 -9.82 -11.15
N ASN A 120 -8.03 -10.04 -10.81
CA ASN A 120 -7.18 -8.94 -10.35
C ASN A 120 -6.66 -8.15 -11.57
N VAL A 121 -7.14 -6.92 -11.71
CA VAL A 121 -6.69 -5.98 -12.75
C VAL A 121 -5.71 -4.93 -12.22
N ASP A 122 -5.52 -4.87 -10.91
CA ASP A 122 -4.64 -3.91 -10.26
C ASP A 122 -3.23 -4.49 -10.13
N ILE A 123 -2.37 -4.09 -11.07
CA ILE A 123 -0.96 -4.49 -11.10
C ILE A 123 -0.16 -3.77 -10.02
N TRP A 124 -0.56 -2.55 -9.63
CA TRP A 124 0.15 -1.81 -8.60
C TRP A 124 0.09 -2.58 -7.27
N ASN A 125 -1.07 -3.08 -6.89
CA ASN A 125 -1.24 -3.83 -5.64
C ASN A 125 -0.66 -5.26 -5.66
N ILE A 126 0.01 -5.67 -6.75
CA ILE A 126 0.85 -6.89 -6.73
C ILE A 126 2.07 -6.70 -5.83
N TRP A 127 2.42 -5.47 -5.45
CA TRP A 127 3.50 -5.23 -4.51
C TRP A 127 3.31 -5.99 -3.19
N HIS A 128 2.10 -6.19 -2.67
CA HIS A 128 1.91 -6.93 -1.40
C HIS A 128 2.41 -8.37 -1.46
N MET A 129 2.10 -9.08 -2.55
CA MET A 129 2.55 -10.46 -2.77
C MET A 129 4.04 -10.49 -3.13
N THR A 130 4.52 -9.52 -3.92
CA THR A 130 5.96 -9.33 -4.17
C THR A 130 6.73 -9.09 -2.88
N PHE A 131 6.18 -8.33 -1.92
CA PHE A 131 6.85 -8.00 -0.66
C PHE A 131 7.09 -9.25 0.17
N THR A 132 6.09 -10.14 0.24
CA THR A 132 6.26 -11.44 0.90
C THR A 132 7.33 -12.29 0.23
N GLY A 133 7.33 -12.34 -1.11
CA GLY A 133 8.39 -13.02 -1.85
C GLY A 133 9.78 -12.42 -1.61
N ALA A 134 9.89 -11.09 -1.64
CA ALA A 134 11.12 -10.35 -1.38
C ALA A 134 11.64 -10.62 0.03
N MET A 135 10.78 -10.61 1.04
CA MET A 135 11.15 -10.96 2.41
C MET A 135 11.67 -12.40 2.52
N LEU A 136 10.98 -13.37 1.92
CA LEU A 136 11.42 -14.77 1.94
C LEU A 136 12.77 -14.96 1.25
N HIS A 137 12.99 -14.28 0.13
CA HIS A 137 14.27 -14.30 -0.57
C HIS A 137 15.39 -13.68 0.25
N LEU A 138 15.14 -12.52 0.87
CA LEU A 138 16.12 -11.86 1.74
C LEU A 138 16.46 -12.69 2.97
N ALA A 139 15.47 -13.36 3.56
CA ALA A 139 15.65 -14.18 4.76
C ALA A 139 16.33 -15.53 4.48
N THR A 140 16.07 -16.15 3.31
CA THR A 140 16.55 -17.51 3.00
C THR A 140 17.67 -17.57 1.96
N GLY A 141 17.91 -16.48 1.23
CA GLY A 141 18.78 -16.43 0.05
C GLY A 141 18.22 -17.17 -1.18
N SER A 142 17.07 -17.85 -1.07
CA SER A 142 16.51 -18.66 -2.15
C SER A 142 15.52 -17.88 -3.00
N TYR A 143 15.84 -17.73 -4.28
CA TYR A 143 14.96 -17.11 -5.26
C TYR A 143 13.65 -17.89 -5.47
N TRP A 144 13.72 -19.21 -5.46
CA TRP A 144 12.57 -20.09 -5.65
C TRP A 144 11.58 -20.05 -4.48
N LEU A 145 12.09 -19.97 -3.24
CA LEU A 145 11.23 -19.79 -2.07
C LEU A 145 10.54 -18.42 -2.07
N GLY A 146 11.21 -17.39 -2.58
CA GLY A 146 10.60 -16.09 -2.81
C GLY A 146 9.44 -16.14 -3.81
N ILE A 147 9.62 -16.81 -4.96
CA ILE A 147 8.54 -17.01 -5.94
C ILE A 147 7.39 -17.82 -5.34
N LEU A 148 7.68 -18.90 -4.62
CA LEU A 148 6.65 -19.69 -3.93
C LEU A 148 5.86 -18.83 -2.95
N GLY A 149 6.54 -17.94 -2.22
CA GLY A 149 5.92 -16.93 -1.38
C GLY A 149 4.92 -16.04 -2.12
N VAL A 150 5.31 -15.52 -3.30
CA VAL A 150 4.39 -14.74 -4.16
C VAL A 150 3.18 -15.58 -4.55
N VAL A 151 3.38 -16.84 -4.96
CA VAL A 151 2.30 -17.74 -5.39
C VAL A 151 1.30 -17.99 -4.27
N VAL A 152 1.78 -18.38 -3.09
CA VAL A 152 0.94 -18.69 -1.92
C VAL A 152 0.20 -17.43 -1.46
N HIS A 153 0.90 -16.31 -1.34
CA HIS A 153 0.27 -15.04 -0.95
C HIS A 153 -0.81 -14.63 -1.96
N ALA A 154 -0.50 -14.65 -3.26
CA ALA A 154 -1.44 -14.32 -4.33
C ALA A 154 -2.70 -15.19 -4.25
N ALA A 155 -2.54 -16.51 -4.12
CA ALA A 155 -3.65 -17.42 -4.03
C ALA A 155 -4.55 -17.13 -2.81
N PHE A 156 -3.93 -16.82 -1.68
CA PHE A 156 -4.65 -16.50 -0.44
C PHE A 156 -5.45 -15.20 -0.56
N VAL A 157 -4.83 -14.10 -1.03
CA VAL A 157 -5.50 -12.80 -1.13
C VAL A 157 -6.60 -12.78 -2.20
N TYR A 158 -6.42 -13.50 -3.31
CA TYR A 158 -7.48 -13.64 -4.31
C TYR A 158 -8.68 -14.43 -3.78
N LYS A 159 -8.45 -15.39 -2.89
CA LYS A 159 -9.54 -16.12 -2.24
C LYS A 159 -10.25 -15.28 -1.18
N LEU A 160 -9.49 -14.56 -0.36
CA LEU A 160 -10.07 -13.67 0.64
C LEU A 160 -10.82 -12.50 -0.01
N GLY A 161 -10.31 -11.92 -1.09
CA GLY A 161 -11.03 -10.89 -1.84
C GLY A 161 -12.37 -11.37 -2.40
N ASP A 162 -12.49 -12.64 -2.77
CA ASP A 162 -13.75 -13.27 -3.19
C ASP A 162 -14.72 -13.43 -2.02
N TRP A 163 -14.24 -13.85 -0.84
CA TRP A 163 -15.05 -13.97 0.37
C TRP A 163 -15.60 -12.62 0.86
N PHE A 164 -14.74 -11.60 0.92
CA PHE A 164 -15.10 -10.24 1.37
C PHE A 164 -15.69 -9.35 0.26
N ALA A 165 -15.99 -9.92 -0.91
CA ALA A 165 -16.67 -9.20 -1.98
C ALA A 165 -18.08 -8.76 -1.57
N LYS A 166 -18.73 -9.51 -0.66
CA LYS A 166 -20.03 -9.14 -0.09
C LYS A 166 -19.95 -7.84 0.70
N ASP A 167 -18.97 -7.69 1.58
CA ASP A 167 -18.78 -6.49 2.39
C ASP A 167 -18.45 -5.27 1.51
N THR A 168 -17.65 -5.50 0.47
CA THR A 168 -17.34 -4.45 -0.53
C THR A 168 -18.61 -3.91 -1.20
N ARG A 169 -19.60 -4.77 -1.46
CA ARG A 169 -20.89 -4.36 -2.01
C ARG A 169 -21.82 -3.76 -0.96
N ASP A 170 -22.02 -4.44 0.16
CA ASP A 170 -23.09 -4.11 1.11
C ASP A 170 -22.72 -2.91 2.00
N TYR A 171 -21.43 -2.76 2.37
CA TYR A 171 -20.94 -1.64 3.18
C TYR A 171 -20.50 -0.44 2.33
N PHE A 172 -19.72 -0.67 1.27
CA PHE A 172 -19.18 0.42 0.44
C PHE A 172 -20.04 0.75 -0.79
N GLY A 173 -21.08 -0.02 -1.08
CA GLY A 173 -21.95 0.20 -2.26
C GLY A 173 -21.27 -0.11 -3.60
N LEU A 174 -20.15 -0.84 -3.59
CA LEU A 174 -19.34 -1.08 -4.78
C LEU A 174 -19.73 -2.38 -5.48
N GLU A 175 -20.82 -2.35 -6.25
CA GLU A 175 -21.29 -3.53 -7.00
C GLU A 175 -20.26 -4.04 -8.03
N GLY A 176 -20.02 -5.35 -7.98
CA GLY A 176 -19.11 -6.06 -8.89
C GLY A 176 -17.63 -5.76 -8.68
N ILE A 177 -17.26 -5.13 -7.57
CA ILE A 177 -15.88 -4.82 -7.21
C ILE A 177 -15.49 -5.64 -5.98
N ALA A 178 -14.31 -6.25 -6.05
CA ALA A 178 -13.64 -6.88 -4.92
C ALA A 178 -12.28 -6.21 -4.72
N ILE A 179 -11.75 -6.26 -3.49
CA ILE A 179 -10.45 -5.67 -3.12
C ILE A 179 -9.48 -6.78 -2.70
N PRO A 180 -8.95 -7.57 -3.66
CA PRO A 180 -8.16 -8.77 -3.38
C PRO A 180 -6.68 -8.44 -3.14
N HIS A 181 -6.40 -7.50 -2.23
CA HIS A 181 -5.06 -6.98 -1.97
C HIS A 181 -4.58 -7.34 -0.57
N GLY A 182 -3.26 -7.48 -0.39
CA GLY A 182 -2.68 -8.05 0.82
C GLY A 182 -3.13 -7.35 2.09
N SER A 183 -3.10 -6.02 2.16
CA SER A 183 -3.47 -5.30 3.39
C SER A 183 -4.95 -5.39 3.73
N SER A 184 -5.84 -5.29 2.74
CA SER A 184 -7.29 -5.32 2.97
C SER A 184 -7.80 -6.74 3.19
N ALA A 185 -7.39 -7.66 2.33
CA ALA A 185 -7.92 -9.02 2.30
C ALA A 185 -7.40 -9.84 3.49
N TYR A 186 -6.11 -9.75 3.83
CA TYR A 186 -5.53 -10.46 4.99
C TYR A 186 -6.06 -9.97 6.33
N LEU A 187 -6.39 -8.68 6.46
CA LEU A 187 -6.98 -8.15 7.69
C LEU A 187 -8.46 -8.52 7.84
N GLY A 188 -9.14 -8.97 6.78
CA GLY A 188 -10.53 -9.39 6.83
C GLY A 188 -10.82 -10.45 7.91
N PRO A 189 -10.12 -11.59 7.95
CA PRO A 189 -10.32 -12.60 8.99
C PRO A 189 -10.07 -12.07 10.42
N VAL A 190 -9.09 -11.18 10.59
CA VAL A 190 -8.81 -10.53 11.88
C VAL A 190 -9.96 -9.60 12.25
N ALA A 191 -10.48 -8.83 11.29
CA ALA A 191 -11.61 -7.94 11.49
C ALA A 191 -12.87 -8.73 11.90
N VAL A 192 -13.19 -9.83 11.23
CA VAL A 192 -14.31 -10.71 11.59
C VAL A 192 -14.17 -11.25 13.02
N LEU A 193 -12.95 -11.66 13.41
CA LEU A 193 -12.69 -12.13 14.76
C LEU A 193 -12.93 -11.02 15.79
N VAL A 194 -12.38 -9.82 15.55
CA VAL A 194 -12.53 -8.67 16.44
C VAL A 194 -13.99 -8.24 16.53
N ASP A 195 -14.69 -8.19 15.40
CA ASP A 195 -16.11 -7.83 15.33
C ASP A 195 -16.97 -8.84 16.12
N THR A 196 -16.72 -10.14 15.95
CA THR A 196 -17.39 -11.20 16.72
C THR A 196 -17.18 -11.06 18.23
N ILE A 197 -15.99 -10.59 18.67
CA ILE A 197 -15.71 -10.35 20.09
C ILE A 197 -16.47 -9.12 20.56
N ILE A 198 -16.44 -8.02 19.80
CA ILE A 198 -17.14 -6.77 20.12
C ILE A 198 -18.65 -6.99 20.23
N GLU A 199 -19.25 -7.70 19.27
CA GLU A 199 -20.69 -8.00 19.26
C GLU A 199 -21.14 -8.76 20.52
N LYS A 200 -20.26 -9.61 21.09
CA LYS A 200 -20.53 -10.38 22.30
C LYS A 200 -20.39 -9.59 23.61
N ILE A 201 -19.78 -8.41 23.58
CA ILE A 201 -19.61 -7.57 24.78
C ILE A 201 -20.80 -6.61 24.90
N PRO A 202 -21.74 -6.83 25.84
CA PRO A 202 -22.88 -5.95 26.01
C PRO A 202 -22.43 -4.55 26.41
N GLY A 203 -22.89 -3.53 25.67
CA GLY A 203 -22.52 -2.14 25.87
C GLY A 203 -21.58 -1.65 24.77
N LEU A 204 -20.46 -2.34 24.54
CA LEU A 204 -19.51 -2.00 23.47
C LEU A 204 -20.15 -2.18 22.08
N ASN A 205 -20.97 -3.21 21.93
CA ASN A 205 -21.76 -3.48 20.71
C ASN A 205 -22.77 -2.37 20.33
N ARG A 206 -23.01 -1.38 21.22
CA ARG A 206 -23.91 -0.24 20.95
C ARG A 206 -23.15 1.07 20.72
N ILE A 207 -21.83 1.07 20.89
CA ILE A 207 -21.01 2.27 20.71
C ILE A 207 -20.73 2.43 19.22
N HIS A 208 -21.48 3.30 18.56
CA HIS A 208 -21.14 3.78 17.23
C HIS A 208 -20.31 5.04 17.35
N PHE A 209 -19.03 4.92 17.05
CA PHE A 209 -18.10 6.04 17.06
C PHE A 209 -17.40 6.10 15.71
N SER A 210 -17.78 7.07 14.88
CA SER A 210 -17.18 7.29 13.57
C SER A 210 -16.10 8.37 13.62
N ALA A 211 -15.22 8.40 12.62
CA ALA A 211 -14.27 9.50 12.45
C ALA A 211 -14.98 10.85 12.28
N ASP A 212 -16.18 10.86 11.68
CA ASP A 212 -17.01 12.06 11.55
C ASP A 212 -17.51 12.56 12.91
N ASP A 213 -17.78 11.66 13.86
CA ASP A 213 -18.16 12.04 15.23
C ASP A 213 -16.97 12.64 15.99
N VAL A 214 -15.75 12.12 15.77
CA VAL A 214 -14.52 12.73 16.29
C VAL A 214 -14.34 14.14 15.71
N GLN A 215 -14.46 14.29 14.40
CA GLN A 215 -14.29 15.57 13.73
C GLN A 215 -15.35 16.59 14.16
N LYS A 216 -16.62 16.18 14.33
CA LYS A 216 -17.70 17.03 14.84
C LYS A 216 -17.48 17.45 16.30
N ARG A 217 -16.86 16.60 17.12
CA ARG A 217 -16.70 16.84 18.56
C ARG A 217 -15.41 17.56 18.93
N PHE A 218 -14.32 17.34 18.19
CA PHE A 218 -13.02 17.95 18.43
C PHE A 218 -12.67 19.08 17.45
N GLY A 219 -13.49 19.31 16.41
CA GLY A 219 -13.32 20.42 15.48
C GLY A 219 -11.93 20.43 14.82
N PRO A 220 -11.21 21.58 14.79
CA PRO A 220 -9.87 21.68 14.19
C PRO A 220 -8.80 20.75 14.81
N PHE A 221 -9.02 20.23 16.02
CA PHE A 221 -8.11 19.28 16.67
C PHE A 221 -8.21 17.86 16.12
N GLY A 222 -9.31 17.53 15.45
CA GLY A 222 -9.50 16.24 14.77
C GLY A 222 -8.88 16.18 13.37
N GLU A 223 -8.37 17.30 12.85
CA GLU A 223 -7.76 17.31 11.52
C GLU A 223 -6.43 16.52 11.52
N PRO A 224 -6.15 15.71 10.48
CA PRO A 224 -4.91 14.92 10.40
C PRO A 224 -3.63 15.72 10.63
N VAL A 225 -3.62 16.99 10.23
CA VAL A 225 -2.49 17.92 10.43
C VAL A 225 -2.29 18.23 11.91
N THR A 226 -3.36 18.55 12.63
CA THR A 226 -3.32 18.86 14.05
C THR A 226 -2.96 17.63 14.88
N VAL A 227 -3.49 16.46 14.52
CA VAL A 227 -3.11 15.18 15.12
C VAL A 227 -1.62 14.91 14.91
N GLY A 228 -1.12 15.10 13.69
CA GLY A 228 0.31 14.97 13.38
C GLY A 228 1.18 15.94 14.18
N PHE A 229 0.75 17.20 14.34
CA PHE A 229 1.46 18.20 15.14
C PHE A 229 1.55 17.78 16.62
N VAL A 230 0.42 17.43 17.23
CA VAL A 230 0.36 17.01 18.64
C VAL A 230 1.21 15.75 18.86
N MET A 231 1.13 14.79 17.95
CA MET A 231 1.94 13.57 18.03
C MET A 231 3.43 13.88 17.96
N GLY A 232 3.86 14.79 17.08
CA GLY A 232 5.26 15.19 17.01
C GLY A 232 5.74 15.96 18.25
N LEU A 233 4.88 16.74 18.91
CA LEU A 233 5.20 17.33 20.22
C LEU A 233 5.44 16.24 21.27
N VAL A 234 4.51 15.28 21.38
CA VAL A 234 4.59 14.18 22.35
C VAL A 234 5.86 13.36 22.13
N ILE A 235 6.12 12.94 20.89
CA ILE A 235 7.32 12.16 20.55
C ILE A 235 8.59 12.94 20.86
N GLY A 236 8.66 14.23 20.52
CA GLY A 236 9.84 15.06 20.79
C GLY A 236 10.14 15.19 22.27
N VAL A 237 9.11 15.40 23.10
CA VAL A 237 9.26 15.47 24.57
C VAL A 237 9.73 14.12 25.12
N LEU A 238 9.12 13.01 24.66
CA LEU A 238 9.49 11.66 25.09
C LEU A 238 10.91 11.26 24.65
N ALA A 239 11.37 11.81 23.52
CA ALA A 239 12.74 11.65 23.01
C ALA A 239 13.79 12.49 23.77
N GLY A 240 13.37 13.35 24.71
CA GLY A 240 14.28 14.21 25.48
C GLY A 240 14.85 15.38 24.67
N TYR A 241 14.18 15.79 23.60
CA TYR A 241 14.62 16.91 22.76
C TYR A 241 14.43 18.26 23.46
N ASP A 242 15.23 19.26 23.09
CA ASP A 242 15.05 20.63 23.56
C ASP A 242 13.79 21.26 22.94
N ALA A 243 13.28 22.34 23.56
CA ALA A 243 12.03 22.97 23.11
C ALA A 243 12.04 23.36 21.62
N LYS A 244 13.21 23.75 21.08
CA LYS A 244 13.37 24.08 19.67
C LYS A 244 13.21 22.84 18.78
N ALA A 245 13.90 21.73 19.08
CA ALA A 245 13.80 20.51 18.30
C ALA A 245 12.42 19.85 18.42
N VAL A 246 11.77 19.92 19.59
CA VAL A 246 10.38 19.46 19.78
C VAL A 246 9.42 20.17 18.82
N LEU A 247 9.47 21.50 18.77
CA LEU A 247 8.61 22.28 17.86
C LEU A 247 8.91 21.99 16.39
N GLN A 248 10.19 21.82 16.03
CA GLN A 248 10.57 21.43 14.67
C GLN A 248 10.04 20.05 14.28
N LEU A 249 10.11 19.06 15.18
CA LEU A 249 9.57 17.72 14.96
C LEU A 249 8.05 17.75 14.80
N ALA A 250 7.35 18.52 15.64
CA ALA A 250 5.90 18.70 15.55
C ALA A 250 5.46 19.23 14.18
N VAL A 251 6.11 20.29 13.68
CA VAL A 251 5.79 20.86 12.36
C VAL A 251 6.11 19.86 11.23
N LYS A 252 7.26 19.15 11.29
CA LYS A 252 7.62 18.15 10.28
C LYS A 252 6.61 16.99 10.25
N THR A 253 6.18 16.51 11.41
CA THR A 253 5.20 15.42 11.53
C THR A 253 3.83 15.85 10.99
N ALA A 254 3.39 17.07 11.29
CA ALA A 254 2.18 17.67 10.71
C ALA A 254 2.27 17.80 9.18
N ALA A 255 3.44 18.21 8.67
CA ALA A 255 3.69 18.32 7.23
C ALA A 255 3.58 16.96 6.53
N VAL A 256 4.12 15.89 7.12
CA VAL A 256 3.98 14.53 6.57
C VAL A 256 2.49 14.13 6.47
N MET A 257 1.70 14.36 7.52
CA MET A 257 0.26 14.06 7.52
C MET A 257 -0.51 14.84 6.45
N LEU A 258 -0.10 16.08 6.17
CA LEU A 258 -0.73 16.91 5.14
C LEU A 258 -0.29 16.57 3.71
N LEU A 259 0.99 16.25 3.53
CA LEU A 259 1.59 16.04 2.21
C LEU A 259 1.31 14.64 1.67
N MET A 260 1.25 13.62 2.53
CA MET A 260 1.08 12.23 2.12
C MET A 260 -0.15 12.00 1.22
N PRO A 261 -1.36 12.50 1.56
CA PRO A 261 -2.52 12.32 0.68
C PRO A 261 -2.39 13.08 -0.65
N ARG A 262 -1.69 14.22 -0.65
CA ARG A 262 -1.52 15.06 -1.85
C ARG A 262 -0.57 14.44 -2.86
N VAL A 263 0.50 13.79 -2.40
CA VAL A 263 1.47 13.11 -3.29
C VAL A 263 0.95 11.78 -3.82
N ILE A 264 -0.06 11.18 -3.19
CA ILE A 264 -0.76 9.99 -3.70
C ILE A 264 -1.71 10.33 -4.86
N LYS A 265 -2.28 11.54 -4.89
CA LYS A 265 -3.26 11.95 -5.91
C LYS A 265 -2.79 11.74 -7.36
N PRO A 266 -1.56 12.12 -7.77
CA PRO A 266 -1.04 11.81 -9.11
C PRO A 266 -1.08 10.32 -9.47
N ILE A 267 -0.83 9.41 -8.51
CA ILE A 267 -0.91 7.96 -8.76
C ILE A 267 -2.35 7.56 -9.06
N MET A 268 -3.31 8.06 -8.29
CA MET A 268 -4.73 7.82 -8.53
C MET A 268 -5.17 8.36 -9.91
N ASP A 269 -4.71 9.54 -10.28
CA ASP A 269 -5.00 10.16 -11.58
C ASP A 269 -4.44 9.32 -12.74
N GLY A 270 -3.30 8.64 -12.54
CA GLY A 270 -2.72 7.73 -13.53
C GLY A 270 -3.37 6.34 -13.56
N LEU A 271 -3.80 5.79 -12.42
CA LEU A 271 -4.44 4.47 -12.36
C LEU A 271 -5.91 4.48 -12.81
N THR A 272 -6.64 5.57 -12.53
CA THR A 272 -8.09 5.66 -12.82
C THR A 272 -8.44 5.43 -14.30
N PRO A 273 -7.73 6.03 -15.29
CA PRO A 273 -8.00 5.79 -16.71
C PRO A 273 -7.80 4.31 -17.11
N ILE A 274 -6.77 3.67 -16.54
CA ILE A 274 -6.42 2.27 -16.81
C ILE A 274 -7.52 1.35 -16.29
N ALA A 275 -7.95 1.55 -15.04
CA ALA A 275 -9.02 0.78 -14.42
C ALA A 275 -10.33 0.89 -15.20
N LYS A 276 -10.70 2.10 -15.66
CA LYS A 276 -11.88 2.32 -16.51
C LYS A 276 -11.80 1.55 -17.83
N HIS A 277 -10.64 1.55 -18.49
CA HIS A 277 -10.45 0.82 -19.75
C HIS A 277 -10.49 -0.70 -19.55
N ALA A 278 -9.82 -1.21 -18.51
CA ALA A 278 -9.82 -2.62 -18.16
C ALA A 278 -11.24 -3.12 -17.89
N ARG A 279 -12.01 -2.38 -17.07
CA ARG A 279 -13.42 -2.70 -16.76
C ARG A 279 -14.27 -2.76 -18.02
N LYS A 280 -14.17 -1.76 -18.90
CA LYS A 280 -14.92 -1.71 -20.17
C LYS A 280 -14.60 -2.92 -21.06
N ARG A 281 -13.33 -3.32 -21.16
CA ARG A 281 -12.93 -4.49 -21.96
C ARG A 281 -13.41 -5.82 -21.37
N LEU A 282 -13.38 -5.95 -20.06
CA LEU A 282 -13.85 -7.18 -19.38
C LEU A 282 -15.36 -7.33 -19.52
N GLN A 283 -16.14 -6.27 -19.25
CA GLN A 283 -17.62 -6.26 -19.42
C GLN A 283 -18.09 -6.48 -20.87
N ALA A 284 -17.23 -6.20 -21.86
CA ALA A 284 -17.58 -6.42 -23.27
C ALA A 284 -17.33 -7.86 -23.72
N LYS A 285 -16.53 -8.63 -22.96
CA LYS A 285 -16.03 -9.96 -23.36
C LYS A 285 -16.58 -11.08 -22.48
N PHE A 286 -17.09 -10.74 -21.30
CA PHE A 286 -17.74 -11.60 -20.31
C PHE A 286 -19.01 -10.91 -19.81
#